data_AF-A0A1H5A666-F1
#
_entry.id   AF-A0A1H5A666-F1
#
_cell.length_a   1.000
_cell.length_b   1.000
_cell.length_c   1.000
_cell.angle_alpha   90.00
_cell.angle_beta   90.00
_cell.angle_gamma   90.00
#
_symmetry.space_group_name_H-M   'P 1'
#
loop_
_entity.id
_entity.type
_entity.pdbx_description
1 polymer ?
#
loop_
_entity_poly.entity_id
_entity_poly.type
_entity_poly.pdbx_seq_one_letter_code
_entity_poly.pdbx_strand_id
1 'polypeptide(L)'
;MAFNAAQYEATTQKLTTGIQTLSEKVNQVGPKAESTANHWYVPDFIGDALIWAANKVIEFGNWVLGKLKELMEGVAAPVYMAIHTWTWQSDIRGGASGVAGTTTADQLQSLKHWTGEAATSYTNAVKAQPIAAAKIGTTADKVATGLALCTTAGAAFYVSLAVILAQYIVTMIGAIAALGSVVFSWAGAALIVGDTSVSVGYIITAVTALAALLGAQAQQMAAIEGEARDMTTYPNGHWPVAAPGA
;
A
#
# COMPACT_ATOMS: atom_id res chain seq x y z
N MET A 1 2.04 -6.87 13.37
CA MET A 1 0.59 -6.68 13.58
C MET A 1 -0.12 -7.32 12.39
N ALA A 2 -1.13 -8.16 12.63
CA ALA A 2 -1.90 -8.75 11.53
C ALA A 2 -2.75 -7.67 10.85
N PHE A 3 -2.87 -7.72 9.52
CA PHE A 3 -3.75 -6.82 8.78
C PHE A 3 -5.20 -7.05 9.20
N ASN A 4 -5.92 -5.97 9.52
CA ASN A 4 -7.33 -6.02 9.86
C ASN A 4 -8.13 -5.31 8.76
N ALA A 5 -8.87 -6.11 7.98
CA ALA A 5 -9.65 -5.61 6.86
C ALA A 5 -10.71 -4.58 7.28
N ALA A 6 -11.35 -4.75 8.44
CA ALA A 6 -12.36 -3.81 8.93
C ALA A 6 -11.74 -2.46 9.35
N GLN A 7 -10.55 -2.48 9.98
CA GLN A 7 -9.81 -1.25 10.29
C GLN A 7 -9.34 -0.53 9.02
N TYR A 8 -8.91 -1.29 8.03
CA TYR A 8 -8.52 -0.76 6.73
C TYR A 8 -9.73 -0.13 6.02
N GLU A 9 -10.85 -0.83 5.93
CA GLU A 9 -12.08 -0.34 5.33
C GLU A 9 -12.55 0.96 6.03
N ALA A 10 -12.60 0.98 7.35
CA ALA A 10 -12.93 2.19 8.11
C ALA A 10 -11.99 3.36 7.80
N THR A 11 -10.70 3.10 7.59
CA THR A 11 -9.72 4.12 7.19
C THR A 11 -10.02 4.65 5.79
N THR A 12 -10.34 3.77 4.84
CA THR A 12 -10.68 4.16 3.46
C THR A 12 -11.97 4.95 3.39
N GLN A 13 -12.99 4.59 4.19
CA GLN A 13 -14.23 5.36 4.29
C GLN A 13 -13.99 6.76 4.87
N LYS A 14 -13.13 6.86 5.90
CA LYS A 14 -12.71 8.16 6.45
C LYS A 14 -11.97 9.01 5.42
N LEU A 15 -11.11 8.40 4.61
CA LEU A 15 -10.43 9.09 3.50
C LEU A 15 -11.44 9.61 2.47
N THR A 16 -12.38 8.79 2.02
CA THR A 16 -13.43 9.21 1.07
C THR A 16 -14.26 10.36 1.62
N THR A 17 -14.70 10.26 2.88
CA THR A 17 -15.48 11.30 3.56
C THR A 17 -14.66 12.57 3.74
N GLY A 18 -13.38 12.44 4.11
CA GLY A 18 -12.46 13.57 4.23
C GLY A 18 -12.21 14.27 2.90
N ILE A 19 -12.10 13.53 1.79
CA ILE A 19 -11.94 14.10 0.45
C ILE A 19 -13.17 14.94 0.08
N GLN A 20 -14.37 14.43 0.37
CA GLN A 20 -15.61 15.19 0.18
C GLN A 20 -15.64 16.45 1.05
N THR A 21 -15.31 16.32 2.33
CA THR A 21 -15.24 17.45 3.28
C THR A 21 -14.24 18.50 2.81
N LEU A 22 -13.06 18.09 2.33
CA LEU A 22 -12.07 19.01 1.80
C LEU A 22 -12.58 19.71 0.54
N SER A 23 -13.23 18.98 -0.37
CA SER A 23 -13.85 19.57 -1.57
C SER A 23 -14.90 20.61 -1.21
N GLU A 24 -15.75 20.34 -0.23
CA GLU A 24 -16.73 21.30 0.27
C GLU A 24 -16.05 22.54 0.85
N LYS A 25 -14.97 22.37 1.61
CA LYS A 25 -14.22 23.49 2.19
C LYS A 25 -13.53 24.34 1.13
N VAL A 26 -12.88 23.72 0.13
CA VAL A 26 -12.32 24.44 -1.02
C VAL A 26 -13.40 25.27 -1.72
N ASN A 27 -14.59 24.70 -1.94
CA ASN A 27 -15.71 25.41 -2.57
C ASN A 27 -16.26 26.57 -1.72
N GLN A 28 -16.04 26.58 -0.40
CA GLN A 28 -16.45 27.67 0.49
C GLN A 28 -15.49 28.87 0.44
N VAL A 29 -14.24 28.68 0.00
CA VAL A 29 -13.21 29.72 0.02
C VAL A 29 -13.58 30.92 -0.85
N GLY A 30 -13.96 30.69 -2.11
CA GLY A 30 -14.28 31.76 -3.06
C GLY A 30 -15.46 32.64 -2.60
N PRO A 31 -16.64 32.05 -2.34
CA PRO A 31 -17.80 32.82 -1.86
C PRO A 31 -17.54 33.56 -0.56
N LYS A 32 -16.76 32.97 0.37
CA LYS A 32 -16.43 33.63 1.64
C LYS A 32 -15.51 34.83 1.40
N ALA A 33 -14.53 34.67 0.51
CA ALA A 33 -13.62 35.75 0.16
C ALA A 33 -14.34 36.89 -0.56
N GLU A 34 -15.18 36.59 -1.55
CA GLU A 34 -16.00 37.58 -2.25
C GLU A 34 -16.95 38.33 -1.31
N SER A 35 -17.60 37.60 -0.40
CA SER A 35 -18.48 38.22 0.59
C SER A 35 -17.72 39.18 1.51
N THR A 36 -16.50 38.86 1.94
CA THR A 36 -15.70 39.77 2.76
C THR A 36 -15.17 40.94 1.94
N ALA A 37 -14.63 40.69 0.74
CA ALA A 37 -14.03 41.71 -0.12
C ALA A 37 -15.04 42.79 -0.54
N ASN A 38 -16.31 42.42 -0.75
CA ASN A 38 -17.37 43.35 -1.18
C ASN A 38 -18.02 44.16 -0.04
N HIS A 39 -17.52 44.07 1.19
CA HIS A 39 -18.04 44.90 2.29
C HIS A 39 -17.62 46.36 2.13
N TRP A 40 -18.54 47.28 2.41
CA TRP A 40 -18.34 48.74 2.26
C TRP A 40 -17.15 49.32 3.04
N TYR A 41 -16.70 48.65 4.11
CA TYR A 41 -15.58 49.09 4.96
C TYR A 41 -14.24 48.48 4.53
N VAL A 42 -14.20 47.59 3.53
CA VAL A 42 -12.98 46.96 3.04
C VAL A 42 -12.41 47.82 1.91
N PRO A 43 -11.19 48.35 2.04
CA PRO A 43 -10.53 49.04 0.94
C PRO A 43 -10.25 48.12 -0.24
N ASP A 44 -10.34 48.63 -1.47
CA ASP A 44 -10.15 47.86 -2.71
C ASP A 44 -8.85 47.06 -2.72
N PHE A 45 -7.73 47.65 -2.27
CA PHE A 45 -6.43 46.96 -2.22
C PHE A 45 -6.42 45.76 -1.25
N ILE A 46 -7.26 45.77 -0.21
CA ILE A 46 -7.44 44.65 0.72
C ILE A 46 -8.38 43.61 0.11
N GLY A 47 -9.43 44.05 -0.59
CA GLY A 47 -10.32 43.18 -1.36
C GLY A 47 -9.55 42.37 -2.40
N ASP A 48 -8.72 43.01 -3.21
CA ASP A 48 -7.86 42.35 -4.21
C ASP A 48 -6.89 41.35 -3.57
N ALA A 49 -6.30 41.69 -2.42
CA ALA A 49 -5.43 40.80 -1.65
C ALA A 49 -6.15 39.50 -1.26
N LEU A 50 -7.38 39.67 -0.81
CA LEU A 50 -8.20 38.62 -0.24
C LEU A 50 -8.70 37.66 -1.33
N ILE A 51 -9.10 38.21 -2.49
CA ILE A 51 -9.43 37.41 -3.69
C ILE A 51 -8.20 36.68 -4.22
N TRP A 52 -7.02 37.34 -4.27
CA TRP A 52 -5.79 36.68 -4.69
C TRP A 52 -5.42 35.51 -3.76
N ALA A 53 -5.46 35.71 -2.45
CA ALA A 53 -5.17 34.66 -1.47
C ALA A 53 -6.18 33.51 -1.57
N ALA A 54 -7.47 33.82 -1.71
CA ALA A 54 -8.53 32.83 -1.89
C ALA A 54 -8.31 31.98 -3.14
N ASN A 55 -7.97 32.59 -4.28
CA ASN A 55 -7.67 31.87 -5.52
C ASN A 55 -6.47 30.93 -5.37
N LYS A 56 -5.43 31.35 -4.63
CA LYS A 56 -4.26 30.49 -4.36
C LYS A 56 -4.61 29.31 -3.47
N VAL A 57 -5.43 29.52 -2.45
CA VAL A 57 -5.95 28.43 -1.60
C VAL A 57 -6.81 27.46 -2.41
N ILE A 58 -7.65 27.94 -3.32
CA ILE A 58 -8.48 27.11 -4.21
C ILE A 58 -7.61 26.30 -5.17
N GLU A 59 -6.64 26.93 -5.83
CA GLU A 59 -5.70 26.27 -6.76
C GLU A 59 -4.97 25.12 -6.04
N PHE A 60 -4.39 25.40 -4.88
CA PHE A 60 -3.67 24.41 -4.10
C PHE A 60 -4.59 23.31 -3.56
N GLY A 61 -5.78 23.68 -3.05
CA GLY A 61 -6.77 22.72 -2.56
C GLY A 61 -7.26 21.76 -3.63
N ASN A 62 -7.50 22.25 -4.85
CA ASN A 62 -7.85 21.41 -6.00
C ASN A 62 -6.71 20.48 -6.42
N TRP A 63 -5.46 20.97 -6.40
CA TRP A 63 -4.30 20.14 -6.67
C TRP A 63 -4.14 19.02 -5.63
N VAL A 64 -4.31 19.31 -4.33
CA VAL A 64 -4.32 18.30 -3.25
C VAL A 64 -5.45 17.29 -3.46
N LEU A 65 -6.67 17.74 -3.77
CA LEU A 65 -7.80 16.86 -4.07
C LEU A 65 -7.51 15.93 -5.25
N GLY A 66 -6.87 16.44 -6.31
CA GLY A 66 -6.42 15.63 -7.44
C GLY A 66 -5.45 14.53 -7.00
N LYS A 67 -4.43 14.89 -6.23
CA LYS A 67 -3.44 13.93 -5.73
C LYS A 67 -4.03 12.89 -4.79
N LEU A 68 -4.96 13.28 -3.91
CA LEU A 68 -5.67 12.33 -3.05
C LEU A 68 -6.51 11.35 -3.86
N LYS A 69 -7.19 11.81 -4.93
CA LYS A 69 -7.97 10.93 -5.82
C LYS A 69 -7.07 9.95 -6.56
N GLU A 70 -5.95 10.41 -7.13
CA GLU A 70 -4.95 9.54 -7.76
C GLU A 70 -4.46 8.46 -6.80
N LEU A 71 -4.13 8.83 -5.56
CA LEU A 71 -3.67 7.87 -4.54
C LEU A 71 -4.75 6.87 -4.11
N MET A 72 -6.03 7.25 -4.19
CA MET A 72 -7.16 6.36 -3.87
C MET A 72 -7.42 5.29 -4.95
N GLU A 73 -6.90 5.43 -6.17
CA GLU A 73 -7.04 4.39 -7.22
C GLU A 73 -6.42 3.05 -6.78
N GLY A 74 -5.35 3.09 -5.98
CA GLY A 74 -4.64 1.91 -5.48
C GLY A 74 -5.21 1.31 -4.20
N VAL A 75 -6.38 1.76 -3.71
CA VAL A 75 -6.87 1.41 -2.36
C VAL A 75 -7.21 -0.07 -2.21
N ALA A 76 -7.52 -0.77 -3.29
CA ALA A 76 -7.80 -2.20 -3.21
C ALA A 76 -6.51 -3.04 -3.04
N ALA A 77 -5.33 -2.50 -3.35
CA ALA A 77 -4.10 -3.28 -3.43
C ALA A 77 -3.72 -3.98 -2.10
N PRO A 78 -3.76 -3.32 -0.92
CA PRO A 78 -3.45 -4.00 0.34
C PRO A 78 -4.40 -5.16 0.65
N VAL A 79 -5.68 -5.03 0.29
CA VAL A 79 -6.68 -6.11 0.50
C VAL A 79 -6.34 -7.32 -0.36
N TYR A 80 -6.06 -7.12 -1.65
CA TYR A 80 -5.66 -8.21 -2.54
C TYR A 80 -4.36 -8.86 -2.08
N MET A 81 -3.37 -8.07 -1.66
CA MET A 81 -2.12 -8.62 -1.11
C MET A 81 -2.38 -9.48 0.13
N ALA A 82 -3.29 -9.07 1.02
CA ALA A 82 -3.67 -9.85 2.19
C ALA A 82 -4.34 -11.18 1.81
N ILE A 83 -5.27 -11.17 0.85
CA ILE A 83 -5.93 -12.38 0.35
C ILE A 83 -4.91 -13.33 -0.25
N HIS A 84 -4.00 -12.82 -1.10
CA HIS A 84 -2.97 -13.64 -1.72
C HIS A 84 -1.97 -14.19 -0.71
N THR A 85 -1.63 -13.47 0.37
CA THR A 85 -0.83 -14.04 1.47
C THR A 85 -1.45 -15.34 1.98
N TRP A 86 -2.76 -15.35 2.21
CA TRP A 86 -3.45 -16.55 2.68
C TRP A 86 -3.42 -17.67 1.66
N THR A 87 -3.74 -17.41 0.39
CA THR A 87 -3.68 -18.42 -0.68
C THR A 87 -2.29 -19.06 -0.78
N TRP A 88 -1.22 -18.25 -0.73
CA TRP A 88 0.15 -18.76 -0.78
C TRP A 88 0.50 -19.60 0.46
N GLN A 89 -0.02 -19.26 1.64
CA GLN A 89 0.20 -20.02 2.86
C GLN A 89 -0.64 -21.31 2.95
N SER A 90 -1.96 -21.22 2.77
CA SER A 90 -2.86 -22.35 2.98
C SER A 90 -2.78 -23.36 1.86
N ASP A 91 -2.83 -22.88 0.62
CA ASP A 91 -3.08 -23.75 -0.52
C ASP A 91 -1.76 -24.24 -1.09
N ILE A 92 -0.84 -23.32 -1.37
CA ILE A 92 0.43 -23.65 -2.02
C ILE A 92 1.43 -24.24 -1.03
N ARG A 93 1.73 -23.52 0.07
CA ARG A 93 2.66 -24.03 1.08
C ARG A 93 2.10 -25.27 1.77
N GLY A 94 0.81 -25.28 2.13
CA GLY A 94 0.14 -26.43 2.72
C GLY A 94 0.20 -27.66 1.81
N GLY A 95 -0.19 -27.50 0.53
CA GLY A 95 -0.13 -28.57 -0.46
C GLY A 95 1.29 -29.11 -0.69
N ALA A 96 2.26 -28.21 -0.88
CA ALA A 96 3.66 -28.58 -1.10
C ALA A 96 4.27 -29.30 0.11
N SER A 97 3.97 -28.84 1.32
CA SER A 97 4.42 -29.49 2.56
C SER A 97 3.75 -30.86 2.76
N GLY A 98 2.47 -30.99 2.38
CA GLY A 98 1.76 -32.26 2.37
C GLY A 98 2.42 -33.27 1.44
N VAL A 99 2.70 -32.88 0.19
CA VAL A 99 3.44 -33.71 -0.79
C VAL A 99 4.82 -34.07 -0.25
N ALA A 100 5.56 -33.10 0.30
CA ALA A 100 6.87 -33.37 0.89
C ALA A 100 6.78 -34.43 2.00
N GLY A 101 5.77 -34.35 2.87
CA GLY A 101 5.54 -35.32 3.93
C GLY A 101 5.21 -36.72 3.42
N THR A 102 4.30 -36.84 2.44
CA THR A 102 3.81 -38.13 1.95
C THR A 102 4.77 -38.84 0.99
N THR A 103 5.73 -38.12 0.40
CA THR A 103 6.65 -38.65 -0.62
C THR A 103 8.02 -39.01 -0.04
N THR A 104 8.17 -38.99 1.29
CA THR A 104 9.37 -39.51 1.95
C THR A 104 9.43 -41.04 1.86
N ALA A 105 10.63 -41.59 1.71
CA ALA A 105 10.83 -43.03 1.55
C ALA A 105 10.19 -43.86 2.68
N ASP A 106 10.20 -43.34 3.91
CA ASP A 106 9.63 -44.00 5.08
C ASP A 106 8.09 -44.04 5.07
N GLN A 107 7.44 -43.14 4.33
CA GLN A 107 5.99 -43.05 4.20
C GLN A 107 5.44 -43.83 2.99
N LEU A 108 6.30 -44.20 2.04
CA LEU A 108 5.90 -44.98 0.87
C LEU A 108 5.64 -46.44 1.22
N GLN A 109 4.35 -46.81 1.29
CA GLN A 109 3.91 -48.18 1.57
C GLN A 109 4.44 -49.19 0.53
N SER A 110 4.67 -48.77 -0.71
CA SER A 110 5.23 -49.64 -1.76
C SER A 110 6.61 -50.20 -1.38
N LEU A 111 7.44 -49.42 -0.68
CA LEU A 111 8.78 -49.83 -0.26
C LEU A 111 8.79 -50.83 0.90
N LYS A 112 7.66 -51.04 1.58
CA LYS A 112 7.54 -52.05 2.64
C LYS A 112 7.39 -53.47 2.11
N HIS A 113 6.96 -53.61 0.85
CA HIS A 113 6.65 -54.91 0.24
C HIS A 113 7.41 -55.14 -1.08
N TRP A 114 7.93 -54.10 -1.72
CA TRP A 114 8.70 -54.20 -2.96
C TRP A 114 10.21 -54.14 -2.68
N THR A 115 10.92 -55.21 -3.08
CA THR A 115 12.37 -55.36 -2.87
C THR A 115 13.10 -55.68 -4.18
N GLY A 116 14.41 -55.49 -4.20
CA GLY A 116 15.28 -55.79 -5.34
C GLY A 116 15.88 -54.53 -5.97
N GLU A 117 16.67 -54.70 -7.03
CA GLU A 117 17.45 -53.62 -7.66
C GLU A 117 16.56 -52.48 -8.19
N ALA A 118 15.40 -52.82 -8.76
CA ALA A 118 14.41 -51.84 -9.21
C ALA A 118 13.82 -51.02 -8.05
N ALA A 119 13.53 -51.66 -6.90
CA ALA A 119 13.04 -50.98 -5.71
C ALA A 119 14.10 -50.04 -5.12
N THR A 120 15.36 -50.47 -5.09
CA THR A 120 16.50 -49.64 -4.66
C THR A 120 16.68 -48.43 -5.58
N SER A 121 16.62 -48.63 -6.90
CA SER A 121 16.74 -47.55 -7.89
C SER A 121 15.61 -46.52 -7.74
N TYR A 122 14.36 -46.99 -7.64
CA TYR A 122 13.20 -46.13 -7.39
C TYR A 122 13.34 -45.35 -6.08
N THR A 123 13.71 -46.01 -4.98
CA THR A 123 13.88 -45.37 -3.67
C THR A 123 14.93 -44.26 -3.73
N ASN A 124 16.03 -44.49 -4.45
CA ASN A 124 17.06 -43.48 -4.60
C ASN A 124 16.61 -42.31 -5.48
N ALA A 125 15.86 -42.56 -6.55
CA ALA A 125 15.31 -41.52 -7.41
C ALA A 125 14.24 -40.66 -6.70
N VAL A 126 13.38 -41.28 -5.89
CA VAL A 126 12.32 -40.60 -5.14
C VAL A 126 12.83 -39.63 -4.08
N LYS A 127 14.02 -39.87 -3.48
CA LYS A 127 14.56 -39.04 -2.38
C LYS A 127 14.65 -37.54 -2.71
N ALA A 128 14.81 -37.19 -3.99
CA ALA A 128 14.86 -35.79 -4.43
C ALA A 128 13.49 -35.10 -4.48
N GLN A 129 12.39 -35.85 -4.63
CA GLN A 129 11.03 -35.29 -4.75
C GLN A 129 10.53 -34.57 -3.49
N PRO A 130 10.66 -35.11 -2.26
CA PRO A 130 10.23 -34.38 -1.07
C PRO A 130 11.09 -33.13 -0.82
N ILE A 131 12.36 -33.13 -1.25
CA ILE A 131 13.24 -31.95 -1.18
C ILE A 131 12.76 -30.85 -2.14
N ALA A 132 12.45 -31.21 -3.39
CA ALA A 132 11.89 -30.27 -4.37
C ALA A 132 10.52 -29.72 -3.93
N ALA A 133 9.65 -30.58 -3.38
CA ALA A 133 8.37 -30.15 -2.83
C ALA A 133 8.54 -29.20 -1.61
N ALA A 134 9.49 -29.48 -0.72
CA ALA A 134 9.82 -28.60 0.40
C ALA A 134 10.37 -27.24 -0.08
N LYS A 135 11.11 -27.20 -1.20
CA LYS A 135 11.55 -25.95 -1.82
C LYS A 135 10.36 -25.13 -2.30
N ILE A 136 9.37 -25.72 -2.96
CA ILE A 136 8.11 -25.02 -3.31
C ILE A 136 7.45 -24.43 -2.07
N GLY A 137 7.35 -25.21 -0.98
CA GLY A 137 6.80 -24.73 0.29
C GLY A 137 7.58 -23.53 0.86
N THR A 138 8.91 -23.55 0.74
CA THR A 138 9.79 -22.45 1.17
C THR A 138 9.61 -21.20 0.32
N THR A 139 9.55 -21.35 -1.01
CA THR A 139 9.30 -20.23 -1.93
C THR A 139 7.93 -19.63 -1.68
N ALA A 140 6.90 -20.48 -1.49
CA ALA A 140 5.55 -20.05 -1.18
C ALA A 140 5.48 -19.24 0.13
N ASP A 141 6.23 -19.65 1.15
CA ASP A 141 6.32 -18.90 2.41
C ASP A 141 6.95 -17.51 2.25
N LYS A 142 8.00 -17.43 1.43
CA LYS A 142 8.67 -16.16 1.14
C LYS A 142 7.76 -15.21 0.36
N VAL A 143 7.01 -15.72 -0.62
CA VAL A 143 6.00 -14.94 -1.35
C VAL A 143 4.91 -14.45 -0.39
N ALA A 144 4.36 -15.34 0.44
CA ALA A 144 3.33 -14.97 1.43
C ALA A 144 3.83 -13.88 2.40
N THR A 145 5.07 -14.01 2.88
CA THR A 145 5.73 -13.04 3.76
C THR A 145 5.92 -11.69 3.07
N GLY A 146 6.40 -11.69 1.83
CA GLY A 146 6.56 -10.45 1.04
C GLY A 146 5.22 -9.73 0.85
N LEU A 147 4.17 -10.47 0.50
CA LEU A 147 2.81 -9.93 0.37
C LEU A 147 2.27 -9.38 1.71
N ALA A 148 2.55 -10.05 2.84
CA ALA A 148 2.12 -9.59 4.16
C ALA A 148 2.81 -8.29 4.58
N LEU A 149 4.10 -8.15 4.27
CA LEU A 149 4.85 -6.91 4.48
C LEU A 149 4.28 -5.77 3.63
N CYS A 150 4.04 -6.02 2.35
CA CYS A 150 3.46 -5.02 1.44
C CYS A 150 2.06 -4.60 1.86
N THR A 151 1.24 -5.55 2.33
CA THR A 151 -0.09 -5.29 2.90
C THR A 151 0.00 -4.36 4.10
N THR A 152 0.89 -4.65 5.05
CA THR A 152 1.04 -3.87 6.29
C THR A 152 1.54 -2.46 5.99
N ALA A 153 2.54 -2.34 5.12
CA ALA A 153 3.09 -1.05 4.72
C ALA A 153 2.07 -0.23 3.91
N GLY A 154 1.29 -0.88 3.03
CA GLY A 154 0.17 -0.24 2.33
C GLY A 154 -0.91 0.26 3.29
N ALA A 155 -1.28 -0.53 4.29
CA ALA A 155 -2.23 -0.10 5.33
C ALA A 155 -1.72 1.12 6.11
N ALA A 156 -0.43 1.11 6.52
CA ALA A 156 0.19 2.22 7.21
C ALA A 156 0.24 3.50 6.35
N PHE A 157 0.47 3.36 5.04
CA PHE A 157 0.41 4.47 4.09
C PHE A 157 -0.97 5.15 4.09
N TYR A 158 -2.06 4.38 3.95
CA TYR A 158 -3.42 4.96 3.94
C TYR A 158 -3.83 5.55 5.29
N VAL A 159 -3.39 4.97 6.41
CA VAL A 159 -3.58 5.57 7.74
C VAL A 159 -2.88 6.93 7.84
N SER A 160 -1.64 7.00 7.36
CA SER A 160 -0.88 8.26 7.34
C SER A 160 -1.54 9.29 6.44
N LEU A 161 -2.05 8.87 5.28
CA LEU A 161 -2.80 9.73 4.37
C LEU A 161 -4.07 10.30 5.04
N ALA A 162 -4.77 9.49 5.84
CA ALA A 162 -5.97 9.93 6.56
C ALA A 162 -5.64 11.00 7.62
N VAL A 163 -4.52 10.84 8.32
CA VAL A 163 -4.03 11.83 9.30
C VAL A 163 -3.68 13.14 8.60
N ILE A 164 -2.95 13.08 7.49
CA ILE A 164 -2.56 14.26 6.70
C ILE A 164 -3.81 15.00 6.19
N LEU A 165 -4.79 14.27 5.66
CA LEU A 165 -6.04 14.84 5.20
C LEU A 165 -6.80 15.54 6.33
N ALA A 166 -6.88 14.92 7.51
CA ALA A 166 -7.52 15.53 8.67
C ALA A 166 -6.83 16.84 9.10
N GLN A 167 -5.49 16.86 9.16
CA GLN A 167 -4.73 18.07 9.46
C GLN A 167 -4.95 19.16 8.41
N TYR A 168 -4.97 18.80 7.13
CA TYR A 168 -5.22 19.75 6.05
C TYR A 168 -6.62 20.36 6.10
N ILE A 169 -7.65 19.56 6.43
CA ILE A 169 -9.02 20.07 6.64
C ILE A 169 -9.04 21.10 7.78
N VAL A 170 -8.35 20.85 8.89
CA VAL A 170 -8.26 21.79 10.02
C VAL A 170 -7.60 23.11 9.57
N THR A 171 -6.49 23.04 8.84
CA THR A 171 -5.83 24.24 8.28
C THR A 171 -6.75 25.00 7.33
N MET A 172 -7.49 24.30 6.47
CA MET A 172 -8.45 24.92 5.55
C MET A 172 -9.60 25.62 6.28
N ILE A 173 -10.12 25.03 7.36
CA ILE A 173 -11.12 25.69 8.22
C ILE A 173 -10.56 26.98 8.83
N GLY A 174 -9.31 26.94 9.31
CA GLY A 174 -8.61 28.12 9.82
C GLY A 174 -8.47 29.21 8.75
N ALA A 175 -8.07 28.84 7.53
CA ALA A 175 -7.95 29.77 6.41
C ALA A 175 -9.30 30.42 6.05
N ILE A 176 -10.39 29.64 5.97
CA ILE A 176 -11.74 30.16 5.70
C ILE A 176 -12.19 31.12 6.81
N ALA A 177 -11.91 30.80 8.08
CA ALA A 177 -12.22 31.68 9.20
C ALA A 177 -11.43 33.00 9.12
N ALA A 178 -10.15 32.94 8.76
CA ALA A 178 -9.29 34.10 8.59
C ALA A 178 -9.75 34.98 7.40
N LEU A 179 -10.12 34.39 6.26
CA LEU A 179 -10.72 35.10 5.11
C LEU A 179 -12.06 35.77 5.46
N GLY A 180 -12.77 35.23 6.45
CA GLY A 180 -14.00 35.83 6.98
C GLY A 180 -13.79 36.97 7.98
N SER A 181 -12.54 37.26 8.36
CA SER A 181 -12.22 38.27 9.36
C SER A 181 -11.87 39.63 8.73
N VAL A 182 -12.30 40.71 9.39
CA VAL A 182 -12.24 42.10 8.87
C VAL A 182 -10.85 42.72 8.98
N VAL A 183 -9.95 42.14 9.79
CA VAL A 183 -8.60 42.67 10.01
C VAL A 183 -7.64 41.98 9.07
N PHE A 184 -7.73 42.33 7.78
CA PHE A 184 -6.93 41.70 6.73
C PHE A 184 -5.91 42.70 6.16
N SER A 185 -4.64 42.33 6.12
CA SER A 185 -3.56 43.12 5.50
C SER A 185 -2.85 42.29 4.45
N TRP A 186 -2.02 42.92 3.61
CA TRP A 186 -1.20 42.19 2.64
C TRP A 186 -0.28 41.15 3.32
N ALA A 187 0.20 41.44 4.53
CA ALA A 187 0.94 40.49 5.34
C ALA A 187 0.06 39.31 5.83
N GLY A 188 -1.21 39.56 6.13
CA GLY A 188 -2.20 38.53 6.46
C GLY A 188 -2.52 37.62 5.27
N ALA A 189 -2.64 38.19 4.06
CA ALA A 189 -2.80 37.43 2.82
C ALA A 189 -1.58 36.53 2.54
N ALA A 190 -0.37 37.06 2.72
CA ALA A 190 0.85 36.28 2.61
C ALA A 190 0.96 35.18 3.68
N LEU A 191 0.49 35.42 4.90
CA LEU A 191 0.44 34.42 5.97
C LEU A 191 -0.54 33.28 5.67
N ILE A 192 -1.74 33.56 5.15
CA ILE A 192 -2.67 32.50 4.74
C ILE A 192 -2.04 31.63 3.65
N VAL A 193 -1.43 32.26 2.64
CA VAL A 193 -0.74 31.52 1.57
C VAL A 193 0.46 30.74 2.12
N GLY A 194 1.19 31.32 3.08
CA GLY A 194 2.27 30.68 3.82
C GLY A 194 1.83 29.46 4.63
N ASP A 195 0.69 29.50 5.31
CA ASP A 195 0.15 28.35 6.04
C ASP A 195 -0.29 27.21 5.09
N THR A 196 -0.80 27.54 3.91
CA THR A 196 -0.97 26.52 2.84
C THR A 196 0.35 25.91 2.39
N SER A 197 1.48 26.62 2.48
CA SER A 197 2.81 26.06 2.16
C SER A 197 3.35 25.10 3.23
N VAL A 198 2.98 25.27 4.51
CA VAL A 198 3.28 24.29 5.58
C VAL A 198 2.66 22.93 5.26
N SER A 199 1.57 22.91 4.49
CA SER A 199 0.93 21.69 4.01
C SER A 199 1.75 20.91 2.98
N VAL A 200 2.76 21.54 2.33
CA VAL A 200 3.73 20.84 1.46
C VAL A 200 4.60 19.88 2.28
N GLY A 201 4.90 20.21 3.54
CA GLY A 201 5.64 19.31 4.44
C GLY A 201 4.92 17.98 4.68
N TYR A 202 3.59 17.99 4.75
CA TYR A 202 2.80 16.77 4.85
C TYR A 202 2.84 15.94 3.57
N ILE A 203 2.89 16.59 2.41
CA ILE A 203 3.01 15.90 1.13
C ILE A 203 4.39 15.28 0.97
N ILE A 204 5.46 15.98 1.38
CA ILE A 204 6.81 15.39 1.43
C ILE A 204 6.83 14.17 2.36
N THR A 205 6.15 14.24 3.50
CA THR A 205 6.02 13.11 4.42
C THR A 205 5.28 11.93 3.77
N ALA A 206 4.15 12.18 3.08
CA ALA A 206 3.41 11.17 2.34
C ALA A 206 4.25 10.55 1.20
N VAL A 207 4.99 11.38 0.46
CA VAL A 207 5.89 10.94 -0.62
C VAL A 207 7.03 10.09 -0.06
N THR A 208 7.57 10.45 1.11
CA THR A 208 8.62 9.67 1.78
C THR A 208 8.08 8.33 2.27
N ALA A 209 6.86 8.31 2.84
CA ALA A 209 6.19 7.08 3.23
C ALA A 209 5.89 6.18 2.02
N LEU A 210 5.45 6.76 0.90
CA LEU A 210 5.23 6.05 -0.37
C LEU A 210 6.54 5.50 -0.93
N ALA A 211 7.62 6.29 -0.94
CA ALA A 211 8.93 5.86 -1.38
C ALA A 211 9.48 4.72 -0.51
N ALA A 212 9.26 4.75 0.80
CA ALA A 212 9.60 3.65 1.70
C ALA A 212 8.80 2.38 1.39
N LEU A 213 7.50 2.50 1.09
CA LEU A 213 6.66 1.37 0.67
C LEU A 213 7.17 0.77 -0.65
N LEU A 214 7.46 1.61 -1.65
CA LEU A 214 7.99 1.17 -2.94
C LEU A 214 9.37 0.50 -2.79
N GLY A 215 10.23 1.04 -1.92
CA GLY A 215 11.52 0.44 -1.58
C GLY A 215 11.36 -0.95 -0.94
N ALA A 216 10.42 -1.09 0.00
CA ALA A 216 10.11 -2.39 0.60
C ALA A 216 9.57 -3.38 -0.44
N GLN A 217 8.67 -2.95 -1.33
CA GLN A 217 8.14 -3.78 -2.42
C GLN A 217 9.25 -4.26 -3.36
N ALA A 218 10.15 -3.36 -3.77
CA ALA A 218 11.28 -3.70 -4.65
C ALA A 218 12.22 -4.73 -4.00
N GLN A 219 12.51 -4.59 -2.70
CA GLN A 219 13.31 -5.58 -1.96
C GLN A 219 12.63 -6.95 -1.91
N GLN A 220 11.32 -7.01 -1.68
CA GLN A 220 10.58 -8.27 -1.65
C GLN A 220 10.52 -8.92 -3.04
N MET A 221 10.34 -8.13 -4.11
CA MET A 221 10.38 -8.65 -5.48
C MET A 221 11.73 -9.27 -5.82
N ALA A 222 12.84 -8.60 -5.47
CA ALA A 222 14.18 -9.14 -5.70
C ALA A 222 14.41 -10.45 -4.92
N ALA A 223 13.92 -10.54 -3.68
CA ALA A 223 14.00 -11.74 -2.87
C ALA A 223 13.20 -12.91 -3.49
N ILE A 224 11.98 -12.65 -3.96
CA ILE A 224 11.13 -13.65 -4.63
C ILE A 224 11.77 -14.10 -5.95
N GLU A 225 12.31 -13.18 -6.74
CA GLU A 225 12.98 -13.50 -8.01
C GLU A 225 14.22 -14.38 -7.78
N GLY A 226 15.01 -14.09 -6.74
CA GLY A 226 16.14 -14.92 -6.34
C GLY A 226 15.72 -16.36 -6.03
N GLU A 227 14.62 -16.54 -5.31
CA GLU A 227 14.09 -17.88 -5.00
C GLU A 227 13.47 -18.59 -6.19
N ALA A 228 12.79 -17.85 -7.08
CA ALA A 228 12.19 -18.42 -8.27
C ALA A 228 13.26 -18.93 -9.26
N ARG A 229 14.46 -18.33 -9.24
CA ARG A 229 15.61 -18.75 -10.06
C ARG A 229 16.49 -19.78 -9.38
N ASP A 230 16.26 -20.09 -8.11
CA ASP A 230 17.01 -21.10 -7.38
C ASP A 230 16.61 -22.52 -7.81
N MET A 231 17.37 -23.05 -8.77
CA MET A 231 17.18 -24.38 -9.35
C MET A 231 17.94 -25.49 -8.59
N THR A 232 18.56 -25.19 -7.45
CA THR A 232 19.48 -26.14 -6.77
C THR A 232 18.82 -27.46 -6.36
N THR A 233 17.51 -27.46 -6.10
CA THR A 233 16.74 -28.66 -5.75
C THR A 233 16.10 -29.37 -6.95
N TYR A 234 16.28 -28.84 -8.17
CA TYR A 234 15.69 -29.34 -9.41
C TYR A 234 16.81 -29.86 -10.33
N PRO A 235 17.00 -31.17 -10.45
CA PRO A 235 18.01 -31.76 -11.34
C PRO A 235 17.83 -31.25 -12.77
N ASN A 236 18.88 -30.65 -13.34
CA ASN A 236 18.84 -30.01 -14.67
C ASN A 236 17.71 -28.95 -14.84
N GLY A 237 17.25 -28.33 -13.75
CA GLY A 237 16.12 -27.38 -13.77
C GLY A 237 14.75 -28.03 -13.98
N HIS A 238 14.65 -29.35 -13.86
CA HIS A 238 13.40 -30.09 -14.03
C HIS A 238 12.98 -30.74 -12.70
N TRP A 239 11.69 -31.08 -12.62
CA TRP A 239 11.17 -31.87 -11.50
C TRP A 239 11.90 -33.22 -11.40
N PRO A 240 12.31 -33.67 -10.20
CA PRO A 240 12.95 -34.97 -10.04
C PRO A 240 12.04 -36.12 -10.48
N VAL A 241 12.49 -36.89 -11.46
CA VAL A 241 11.78 -38.07 -11.98
C VAL A 241 12.12 -39.32 -11.17
N ALA A 242 11.10 -40.07 -10.75
CA ALA A 242 11.23 -41.26 -9.92
C ALA A 242 11.68 -42.53 -10.69
N ALA A 243 11.64 -42.49 -12.02
CA ALA A 243 12.12 -43.55 -12.88
C ALA A 243 12.91 -42.92 -14.04
N PRO A 244 14.07 -43.50 -14.44
CA PRO A 244 14.70 -43.14 -15.70
C PRO A 244 13.71 -43.38 -16.83
N GLY A 245 13.58 -42.42 -17.75
CA GLY A 245 12.80 -42.62 -18.97
C GLY A 245 13.36 -43.83 -19.73
N ALA A 246 12.46 -44.71 -20.18
CA ALA A 246 12.80 -45.83 -21.05
C ALA A 246 13.42 -45.36 -22.38
#